data_AF-A0A7W0ZZG9-F1
#
_entry.id   AF-A0A7W0ZZG9-F1
#
_cell.length_a   1.000
_cell.length_b   1.000
_cell.length_c   1.000
_cell.angle_alpha   90.00
_cell.angle_beta   90.00
_cell.angle_gamma   90.00
#
_symmetry.space_group_name_H-M   'P 1'
#
loop_
_entity.id
_entity.type
_entity.pdbx_description
1 polymer ?
#
loop_
_entity_poly.entity_id
_entity_poly.type
_entity_poly.pdbx_seq_one_letter_code
_entity_poly.pdbx_strand_id
1 'polypeptide(L)'
;MATPHSTLGKATFPTVPLDDAQAHDSTLSQGAPAKTLFGVLPIKRVIPMDVHSVMDYANSAVYGGSALMTSCPEARIAGLVLAGAGTGVSLMTDYRLSLAKVIPIEAHEVIDHAWGLMAIAAPFVLGYWKKAPVIAAAHVITGVGNIVASLFTDYRAYSKRKR
;
A
#
# COMPACT_ATOMS: atom_id res chain seq x y z
N MET A 1 20.47 4.73 68.23
CA MET A 1 19.17 4.40 67.61
C MET A 1 19.21 4.97 66.20
N ALA A 2 19.52 4.14 65.21
CA ALA A 2 19.81 4.56 63.83
C ALA A 2 18.70 4.10 62.90
N THR A 3 18.12 5.02 62.14
CA THR A 3 17.30 4.74 60.96
C THR A 3 17.53 5.86 59.94
N PRO A 4 18.16 5.60 58.80
CA PRO A 4 18.04 6.46 57.64
C PRO A 4 16.90 5.95 56.74
N HIS A 5 16.01 6.87 56.39
CA HIS A 5 14.93 6.68 55.44
C HIS A 5 15.46 6.24 54.07
N SER A 6 14.83 5.23 53.48
CA SER A 6 15.05 4.76 52.12
C SER A 6 14.50 5.76 51.10
N THR A 7 15.38 6.48 50.41
CA THR A 7 15.02 7.18 49.17
C THR A 7 15.13 6.22 47.99
N LEU A 8 14.10 5.40 47.77
CA LEU A 8 13.88 4.81 46.45
C LEU A 8 13.37 5.92 45.52
N GLY A 9 14.27 6.47 44.71
CA GLY A 9 13.88 7.27 43.55
C GLY A 9 13.02 6.40 42.63
N LYS A 10 11.74 6.76 42.46
CA LYS A 10 10.94 6.20 41.38
C LYS A 10 11.63 6.58 40.07
N ALA A 11 12.14 5.59 39.36
CA ALA A 11 12.55 5.77 37.98
C ALA A 11 11.30 6.14 37.18
N THR A 12 11.15 7.43 36.86
CA THR A 12 10.19 7.88 35.88
C THR A 12 10.69 7.42 34.52
N PHE A 13 10.18 6.30 34.04
CA PHE A 13 10.37 5.94 32.63
C PHE A 13 9.67 7.02 31.80
N PRO A 14 10.36 7.65 30.83
CA PRO A 14 9.70 8.56 29.93
C PRO A 14 8.64 7.76 29.16
N THR A 15 7.37 8.04 29.43
CA THR A 15 6.27 7.58 28.58
C THR A 15 6.34 8.38 27.30
N VAL A 16 6.96 7.80 26.26
CA VAL A 16 6.93 8.37 24.92
C VAL A 16 5.46 8.43 24.49
N PRO A 17 4.93 9.61 24.15
CA PRO A 17 3.59 9.73 23.59
C PRO A 17 3.49 8.87 22.32
N LEU A 18 2.45 8.06 22.19
CA LEU A 18 2.23 7.18 21.03
C LEU A 18 2.01 7.94 19.71
N ASP A 19 1.92 9.28 19.77
CA ASP A 19 1.68 10.17 18.63
C ASP A 19 2.98 10.73 18.02
N ASP A 20 4.13 10.62 18.70
CA ASP A 20 5.40 11.26 18.31
C ASP A 20 6.45 10.30 17.74
N ALA A 21 6.04 9.14 17.23
CA ALA A 21 6.88 8.41 16.28
C ALA A 21 6.87 9.17 14.93
N GLN A 22 7.49 10.36 14.92
CA GLN A 22 8.01 10.97 13.71
C GLN A 22 8.87 9.91 13.05
N ALA A 23 8.29 9.21 12.08
CA ALA A 23 8.99 8.22 11.30
C ALA A 23 10.09 8.98 10.54
N HIS A 24 11.30 8.92 11.10
CA HIS A 24 12.50 9.45 10.50
C HIS A 24 12.55 8.99 9.05
N ASP A 25 12.85 9.91 8.14
CA ASP A 25 13.06 9.58 6.74
C ASP A 25 14.07 8.43 6.66
N SER A 26 13.69 7.34 6.00
CA SER A 26 14.55 6.18 5.78
C SER A 26 14.93 6.12 4.31
N THR A 27 16.03 5.45 3.95
CA THR A 27 16.46 5.35 2.54
C THR A 27 15.38 4.81 1.58
N LEU A 28 14.35 4.14 2.13
CA LEU A 28 13.21 3.55 1.43
C LEU A 28 11.85 4.24 1.73
N SER A 29 11.82 5.28 2.57
CA SER A 29 10.60 6.03 2.91
C SER A 29 10.96 7.51 3.04
N GLN A 30 10.85 8.24 1.93
CA GLN A 30 11.24 9.64 1.81
C GLN A 30 10.02 10.51 1.53
N GLY A 31 10.01 11.73 2.08
CA GLY A 31 8.94 12.71 1.85
C GLY A 31 7.98 12.84 3.03
N ALA A 32 6.94 13.66 2.82
CA ALA A 32 6.00 14.01 3.87
C ALA A 32 4.99 12.88 4.12
N PRO A 33 4.78 12.43 5.37
CA PRO A 33 3.74 11.46 5.68
C PRO A 33 2.36 11.90 5.18
N ALA A 34 1.64 10.95 4.58
CA ALA A 34 0.25 11.09 4.18
C ALA A 34 -0.64 11.30 5.41
N LYS A 35 -1.73 12.05 5.24
CA LYS A 35 -2.78 12.14 6.28
C LYS A 35 -3.45 10.78 6.43
N THR A 36 -4.00 10.51 7.61
CA THR A 36 -4.79 9.31 7.80
C THR A 36 -6.10 9.39 7.01
N LEU A 37 -6.43 8.35 6.26
CA LEU A 37 -7.73 8.23 5.62
C LEU A 37 -8.77 7.85 6.67
N PHE A 38 -9.89 8.57 6.66
CA PHE A 38 -11.02 8.39 7.58
C PHE A 38 -10.63 8.42 9.08
N GLY A 39 -9.45 8.98 9.40
CA GLY A 39 -8.89 9.00 10.75
C GLY A 39 -8.32 7.66 11.24
N VAL A 40 -8.30 6.60 10.41
CA VAL A 40 -7.94 5.24 10.86
C VAL A 40 -6.93 4.51 9.97
N LEU A 41 -6.80 4.86 8.69
CA LEU A 41 -5.91 4.18 7.75
C LEU A 41 -4.70 5.05 7.39
N PRO A 42 -3.52 4.45 7.17
CA PRO A 42 -3.17 3.02 7.33
C PRO A 42 -3.17 2.60 8.81
N ILE A 43 -3.40 1.30 9.09
CA ILE A 43 -3.48 0.75 10.46
C ILE A 43 -2.15 0.93 11.20
N LYS A 44 -1.05 0.66 10.51
CA LYS A 44 0.31 0.84 11.02
C LYS A 44 1.27 1.10 9.88
N ARG A 45 2.24 1.98 10.08
CA ARG A 45 3.21 2.39 9.05
C ARG A 45 4.47 1.55 9.15
N VAL A 46 4.49 0.36 8.51
CA VAL A 46 5.62 -0.58 8.59
C VAL A 46 6.24 -0.92 7.24
N ILE A 47 5.48 -0.86 6.15
CA ILE A 47 5.99 -1.05 4.79
C ILE A 47 6.50 0.30 4.27
N PRO A 48 7.79 0.46 3.96
CA PRO A 48 8.32 1.72 3.43
C PRO A 48 7.67 2.09 2.09
N MET A 49 7.47 3.38 1.84
CA MET A 49 6.80 3.85 0.62
C MET A 49 7.47 3.36 -0.67
N ASP A 50 8.81 3.34 -0.74
CA ASP A 50 9.52 2.87 -1.94
C ASP A 50 9.30 1.36 -2.15
N VAL A 51 9.18 0.57 -1.07
CA VAL A 51 8.87 -0.87 -1.15
C VAL A 51 7.45 -1.07 -1.71
N HIS A 52 6.46 -0.35 -1.18
CA HIS A 52 5.09 -0.38 -1.70
C HIS A 52 5.05 0.00 -3.19
N SER A 53 5.74 1.08 -3.58
CA SER A 53 5.75 1.51 -4.99
C SER A 53 6.36 0.46 -5.94
N VAL A 54 7.35 -0.33 -5.49
CA VAL A 54 7.86 -1.48 -6.27
C VAL A 54 6.80 -2.58 -6.36
N MET A 55 6.06 -2.83 -5.28
CA MET A 55 4.96 -3.80 -5.27
C MET A 55 3.85 -3.41 -6.25
N ASP A 56 3.53 -2.13 -6.42
CA ASP A 56 2.52 -1.68 -7.40
C ASP A 56 2.88 -2.10 -8.84
N TYR A 57 4.15 -1.88 -9.22
CA TYR A 57 4.66 -2.28 -10.52
C TYR A 57 4.73 -3.81 -10.65
N ALA A 58 5.14 -4.52 -9.60
CA ALA A 58 5.18 -5.98 -9.58
C ALA A 58 3.77 -6.58 -9.72
N ASN A 59 2.79 -6.06 -9.00
CA ASN A 59 1.39 -6.45 -9.09
C ASN A 59 0.87 -6.22 -10.52
N SER A 60 1.13 -5.04 -11.08
CA SER A 60 0.76 -4.72 -12.47
C SER A 60 1.39 -5.69 -13.48
N ALA A 61 2.65 -6.09 -13.27
CA ALA A 61 3.31 -7.10 -14.09
C ALA A 61 2.67 -8.50 -13.95
N VAL A 62 2.23 -8.90 -12.75
CA VAL A 62 1.48 -10.15 -12.55
C VAL A 62 0.17 -10.14 -13.34
N TYR A 63 -0.61 -9.05 -13.30
CA TYR A 63 -1.85 -8.94 -14.08
C TYR A 63 -1.61 -8.93 -15.58
N GLY A 64 -0.58 -8.20 -16.04
CA GLY A 64 -0.20 -8.15 -17.45
C GLY A 64 0.27 -9.51 -17.96
N GLY A 65 1.17 -10.16 -17.23
CA GLY A 65 1.64 -11.51 -17.53
C GLY A 65 0.50 -12.53 -17.56
N SER A 66 -0.40 -12.46 -16.58
CA SER A 66 -1.61 -13.29 -16.53
C SER A 66 -2.48 -13.13 -17.78
N ALA A 67 -2.65 -11.89 -18.25
CA ALA A 67 -3.41 -11.60 -19.46
C ALA A 67 -2.74 -12.17 -20.74
N LEU A 68 -1.41 -12.14 -20.80
CA LEU A 68 -0.65 -12.70 -21.93
C LEU A 68 -0.67 -14.24 -21.94
N MET A 69 -0.76 -14.88 -20.79
CA MET A 69 -0.72 -16.34 -20.65
C MET A 69 -2.08 -17.03 -20.79
N THR A 70 -3.18 -16.30 -20.59
CA THR A 70 -4.53 -16.89 -20.61
C THR A 70 -5.16 -16.88 -22.01
N SER A 71 -5.90 -17.95 -22.35
CA SER A 71 -6.76 -18.00 -23.53
C SER A 71 -8.21 -17.57 -23.26
N CYS A 72 -8.58 -17.35 -21.99
CA CYS A 72 -9.92 -16.90 -21.60
C CYS A 72 -10.05 -15.38 -21.86
N PRO A 73 -10.95 -14.93 -22.76
CA PRO A 73 -11.06 -13.51 -23.12
C PRO A 73 -11.39 -12.60 -21.93
N GLU A 74 -12.26 -13.04 -21.03
CA GLU A 74 -12.69 -12.28 -19.86
C GLU A 74 -11.52 -12.07 -18.88
N ALA A 75 -10.74 -13.13 -18.62
CA ALA A 75 -9.55 -13.04 -17.79
C ALA A 75 -8.47 -12.16 -18.43
N ARG A 76 -8.30 -12.25 -19.75
CA ARG A 76 -7.36 -11.42 -20.51
C ARG A 76 -7.70 -9.94 -20.40
N ILE A 77 -8.96 -9.57 -20.67
CA ILE A 77 -9.40 -8.18 -20.58
C ILE A 77 -9.25 -7.68 -19.14
N ALA A 78 -9.67 -8.46 -18.14
CA ALA A 78 -9.52 -8.09 -16.74
C ALA A 78 -8.05 -7.83 -16.37
N GLY A 79 -7.13 -8.73 -16.77
CA GLY A 79 -5.71 -8.58 -16.49
C GLY A 79 -5.09 -7.36 -17.19
N LEU A 80 -5.45 -7.09 -18.46
CA LEU A 80 -4.98 -5.90 -19.17
C LEU A 80 -5.48 -4.60 -18.52
N VAL A 81 -6.75 -4.55 -18.11
CA VAL A 81 -7.32 -3.38 -17.44
C VAL A 81 -6.65 -3.15 -16.08
N LEU A 82 -6.49 -4.20 -15.26
CA LEU A 82 -5.84 -4.09 -13.96
C LEU A 82 -4.38 -3.66 -14.10
N ALA A 83 -3.62 -4.27 -15.03
CA ALA A 83 -2.23 -3.92 -15.30
C ALA A 83 -2.07 -2.49 -15.79
N GLY A 84 -2.92 -2.06 -16.74
CA GLY A 84 -2.91 -0.72 -17.30
C GLY A 84 -3.26 0.34 -16.24
N ALA A 85 -4.32 0.09 -15.47
CA ALA A 85 -4.74 0.98 -14.39
C ALA A 85 -3.67 1.09 -13.29
N GLY A 86 -3.14 -0.04 -12.81
CA GLY A 86 -2.11 -0.08 -11.77
C GLY A 86 -0.83 0.63 -12.20
N THR A 87 -0.35 0.35 -13.42
CA THR A 87 0.83 1.01 -14.00
C THR A 87 0.59 2.52 -14.20
N GLY A 88 -0.57 2.90 -14.74
CA GLY A 88 -0.91 4.30 -14.99
C GLY A 88 -0.97 5.11 -13.70
N VAL A 89 -1.68 4.59 -12.69
CA VAL A 89 -1.76 5.23 -11.36
C VAL A 89 -0.37 5.33 -10.75
N SER A 90 0.43 4.26 -10.78
CA SER A 90 1.81 4.23 -10.25
C SER A 90 2.70 5.30 -10.87
N LEU A 91 2.70 5.39 -12.20
CA LEU A 91 3.48 6.37 -12.96
C LEU A 91 3.07 7.82 -12.67
N MET A 92 1.84 8.05 -12.19
CA MET A 92 1.27 9.37 -11.95
C MET A 92 1.19 9.75 -10.46
N THR A 93 1.54 8.85 -9.55
CA THR A 93 1.42 9.07 -8.10
C THR A 93 2.54 9.94 -7.54
N ASP A 94 2.23 10.74 -6.52
CA ASP A 94 3.20 11.59 -5.83
C ASP A 94 4.14 10.82 -4.90
N TYR A 95 4.86 9.83 -5.43
CA TYR A 95 5.95 9.11 -4.75
C TYR A 95 7.24 9.15 -5.57
N ARG A 96 8.32 8.55 -5.05
CA ARG A 96 9.66 8.66 -5.64
C ARG A 96 9.79 8.04 -7.04
N LEU A 97 9.29 6.82 -7.22
CA LEU A 97 9.39 6.03 -8.46
C LEU A 97 8.39 6.40 -9.57
N SER A 98 7.68 7.53 -9.45
CA SER A 98 6.73 7.96 -10.46
C SER A 98 7.38 8.82 -11.55
N LEU A 99 6.81 8.78 -12.76
CA LEU A 99 7.19 9.63 -13.87
C LEU A 99 6.62 11.05 -13.72
N ALA A 100 5.38 11.16 -13.21
CA ALA A 100 4.70 12.41 -12.93
C ALA A 100 4.04 12.35 -11.55
N LYS A 101 3.94 13.47 -10.84
CA LYS A 101 3.48 13.54 -9.44
C LYS A 101 2.11 14.21 -9.35
N VAL A 102 1.16 13.70 -10.12
CA VAL A 102 -0.16 14.32 -10.33
C VAL A 102 -1.17 13.82 -9.31
N ILE A 103 -1.23 12.50 -9.07
CA ILE A 103 -2.15 11.85 -8.13
C ILE A 103 -1.60 12.04 -6.70
N PRO A 104 -2.34 12.74 -5.81
CA PRO A 104 -1.94 12.88 -4.41
C PRO A 104 -1.82 11.53 -3.70
N ILE A 105 -0.91 11.43 -2.73
CA ILE A 105 -0.62 10.14 -2.08
C ILE A 105 -1.84 9.56 -1.36
N GLU A 106 -2.68 10.41 -0.75
CA GLU A 106 -3.92 9.98 -0.11
C GLU A 106 -4.94 9.43 -1.11
N ALA A 107 -4.97 9.98 -2.34
CA ALA A 107 -5.84 9.46 -3.40
C ALA A 107 -5.34 8.10 -3.91
N HIS A 108 -4.03 7.91 -3.98
CA HIS A 108 -3.43 6.62 -4.32
C HIS A 108 -3.76 5.53 -3.28
N GLU A 109 -3.69 5.83 -1.97
CA GLU A 109 -4.09 4.89 -0.91
C GLU A 109 -5.57 4.45 -1.06
N VAL A 110 -6.49 5.37 -1.38
CA VAL A 110 -7.89 5.01 -1.69
C VAL A 110 -7.96 4.09 -2.91
N ILE A 111 -7.19 4.40 -3.95
CA ILE A 111 -7.16 3.60 -5.18
C ILE A 111 -6.62 2.21 -4.91
N ASP A 112 -5.63 2.02 -4.04
CA ASP A 112 -5.08 0.69 -3.72
C ASP A 112 -6.13 -0.25 -3.11
N HIS A 113 -6.95 0.28 -2.20
CA HIS A 113 -8.05 -0.49 -1.62
C HIS A 113 -9.10 -0.82 -2.68
N ALA A 114 -9.53 0.17 -3.48
CA ALA A 114 -10.52 -0.05 -4.53
C ALA A 114 -10.03 -1.04 -5.59
N TRP A 115 -8.78 -0.89 -6.03
CA TRP A 115 -8.16 -1.72 -7.06
C TRP A 115 -7.94 -3.16 -6.58
N GLY A 116 -7.49 -3.34 -5.33
CA GLY A 116 -7.39 -4.67 -4.72
C GLY A 116 -8.75 -5.37 -4.64
N LEU A 117 -9.80 -4.64 -4.23
CA LEU A 117 -11.17 -5.18 -4.21
C LEU A 117 -11.67 -5.55 -5.62
N MET A 118 -11.42 -4.70 -6.62
CA MET A 118 -11.75 -5.00 -8.01
C MET A 118 -11.03 -6.25 -8.52
N ALA A 119 -9.75 -6.41 -8.20
CA ALA A 119 -8.99 -7.59 -8.60
C ALA A 119 -9.51 -8.89 -7.96
N ILE A 120 -9.92 -8.83 -6.68
CA ILE A 120 -10.56 -9.96 -5.99
C ILE A 120 -11.92 -10.28 -6.61
N ALA A 121 -12.73 -9.27 -6.94
CA ALA A 121 -14.08 -9.45 -7.46
C ALA A 121 -14.11 -9.90 -8.92
N ALA A 122 -13.17 -9.45 -9.74
CA ALA A 122 -13.11 -9.69 -11.19
C ALA A 122 -13.36 -11.16 -11.60
N PRO A 123 -12.68 -12.19 -11.04
CA PRO A 123 -12.89 -13.59 -11.44
C PRO A 123 -14.31 -14.10 -11.22
N PHE A 124 -14.99 -13.59 -10.19
CA PHE A 124 -16.33 -13.99 -9.84
C PHE A 124 -17.38 -13.24 -10.68
N VAL A 125 -17.24 -11.92 -10.78
CA VAL A 125 -18.15 -11.05 -11.53
C VAL A 125 -18.10 -11.36 -13.03
N LEU A 126 -16.91 -11.59 -13.59
CA LEU A 126 -16.70 -11.89 -15.00
C LEU A 126 -16.75 -13.40 -15.30
N GLY A 127 -16.97 -14.24 -14.29
CA GLY A 127 -17.22 -15.68 -14.45
C GLY A 127 -16.02 -16.51 -14.93
N TYR A 128 -14.80 -15.97 -14.96
CA TYR A 128 -13.62 -16.70 -15.40
C TYR A 128 -12.98 -17.57 -14.32
N TRP A 129 -13.47 -17.54 -13.07
CA TRP A 129 -12.96 -18.40 -12.00
C TRP A 129 -13.05 -19.91 -12.30
N LYS A 130 -14.05 -20.33 -13.10
CA LYS A 130 -14.17 -21.73 -13.58
C LYS A 130 -13.37 -21.99 -14.85
N LYS A 131 -13.22 -20.97 -15.70
CA LYS A 131 -12.62 -21.09 -17.05
C LYS A 131 -11.09 -20.99 -17.01
N ALA A 132 -10.56 -20.16 -16.11
CA ALA A 132 -9.15 -19.89 -15.94
C ALA A 132 -8.80 -19.85 -14.44
N PRO A 133 -8.91 -20.99 -13.71
CA PRO A 133 -8.80 -21.03 -12.25
C PRO A 133 -7.44 -20.56 -11.73
N VAL A 134 -6.34 -20.85 -12.44
CA VAL A 134 -4.99 -20.40 -12.07
C VAL A 134 -4.89 -18.87 -12.15
N ILE A 135 -5.47 -18.27 -13.19
CA ILE A 135 -5.46 -16.81 -13.40
C ILE A 135 -6.37 -16.12 -12.38
N ALA A 136 -7.52 -16.72 -12.10
CA ALA A 136 -8.42 -16.26 -11.05
C ALA A 136 -7.72 -16.25 -9.68
N ALA A 137 -7.02 -17.34 -9.34
CA ALA A 137 -6.23 -17.41 -8.11
C ALA A 137 -5.14 -16.33 -8.07
N ALA A 138 -4.40 -16.13 -9.16
CA ALA A 138 -3.39 -15.06 -9.25
C ALA A 138 -4.01 -13.68 -8.98
N HIS A 139 -5.15 -13.36 -9.61
CA HIS A 139 -5.81 -12.07 -9.41
C HIS A 139 -6.28 -11.85 -7.97
N VAL A 140 -6.86 -12.89 -7.35
CA VAL A 140 -7.33 -12.83 -5.95
C VAL A 140 -6.15 -12.69 -4.98
N ILE A 141 -5.12 -13.52 -5.12
CA ILE A 141 -3.95 -13.50 -4.24
C ILE A 141 -3.26 -12.14 -4.32
N THR A 142 -3.02 -11.63 -5.52
CA THR A 142 -2.41 -10.31 -5.71
C THR A 142 -3.31 -9.19 -5.17
N GLY A 143 -4.62 -9.26 -5.37
CA GLY A 143 -5.57 -8.26 -4.85
C GLY A 143 -5.62 -8.24 -3.32
N VAL A 144 -5.64 -9.41 -2.68
CA VAL A 144 -5.56 -9.53 -1.21
C VAL A 144 -4.22 -9.01 -0.71
N GLY A 145 -3.12 -9.41 -1.35
CA GLY A 145 -1.78 -8.95 -1.01
C GLY A 145 -1.66 -7.42 -1.10
N ASN A 146 -2.26 -6.80 -2.12
CA ASN A 146 -2.30 -5.34 -2.28
C ASN A 146 -3.03 -4.65 -1.13
N ILE A 147 -4.22 -5.13 -0.77
CA ILE A 147 -5.00 -4.56 0.34
C ILE A 147 -4.21 -4.68 1.65
N VAL A 148 -3.65 -5.87 1.93
CA VAL A 148 -2.86 -6.08 3.13
C VAL A 148 -1.65 -5.15 3.15
N ALA A 149 -0.91 -5.05 2.05
CA ALA A 149 0.23 -4.13 1.97
C ALA A 149 -0.20 -2.69 2.25
N SER A 150 -1.24 -2.21 1.56
CA SER A 150 -1.79 -0.86 1.71
C SER A 150 -2.19 -0.53 3.15
N LEU A 151 -2.83 -1.45 3.87
CA LEU A 151 -3.18 -1.27 5.29
C LEU A 151 -1.96 -1.04 6.20
N PHE A 152 -0.77 -1.46 5.74
CA PHE A 152 0.47 -1.43 6.50
C PHE A 152 1.55 -0.50 5.90
N THR A 153 1.21 0.26 4.87
CA THR A 153 2.16 1.14 4.15
C THR A 153 2.33 2.48 4.84
N ASP A 154 3.58 2.91 4.98
CA ASP A 154 3.92 4.28 5.35
C ASP A 154 3.79 5.20 4.13
N TYR A 155 2.56 5.56 3.76
CA TYR A 155 2.32 6.42 2.61
C TYR A 155 3.00 7.78 2.79
N ARG A 156 3.81 8.18 1.81
CA ARG A 156 4.56 9.45 1.80
C ARG A 156 4.50 10.15 0.46
N ALA A 157 4.21 11.45 0.50
CA ALA A 157 4.27 12.33 -0.64
C ALA A 157 5.70 12.80 -0.89
N TYR A 158 6.22 12.56 -2.10
CA TYR A 158 7.57 12.99 -2.46
C TYR A 158 7.66 14.49 -2.73
N SER A 159 6.63 15.07 -3.36
CA SER A 159 6.61 16.51 -3.64
C SER A 159 6.36 17.31 -2.37
N LYS A 160 7.13 18.40 -2.18
CA LYS A 160 6.80 19.46 -1.22
C LYS A 160 5.63 20.30 -1.76
N ARG A 161 4.43 19.74 -1.86
CA ARG A 161 3.26 20.54 -2.20
C ARG A 161 3.00 21.49 -1.02
N LYS A 162 3.01 22.81 -1.25
CA LYS A 162 2.55 23.79 -0.25
C LYS A 162 1.12 23.37 0.14
N ARG A 163 0.99 22.87 1.36
CA ARG A 163 -0.28 22.47 1.95
C ARG A 163 -1.09 23.71 2.31
#